data_AF-A0A0C4EDC7-F1
#
_entry.id   AF-A0A0C4EDC7-F1
#
_cell.length_a   1.000
_cell.length_b   1.000
_cell.length_c   1.000
_cell.angle_alpha   90.00
_cell.angle_beta   90.00
_cell.angle_gamma   90.00
#
_symmetry.space_group_name_H-M   'P 1'
#
loop_
_entity.id
_entity.type
_entity.pdbx_description
1 polymer ?
#
loop_
_entity_poly.entity_id
_entity_poly.type
_entity_poly.pdbx_seq_one_letter_code
_entity_poly.pdbx_strand_id
1 'polypeptide(L)'
;MDRPLPAFEPPPTAEEAPIYVAFRHPAYDSNIRPLLVFPAFNGALDFDVALISCCVLTATAWERGRLAVRSAGDVGEGGRGEGGFQMVDRPADGLLRGTEYFFLIEGRESSYRYPVIPSFHHWRFPHGNLPKPWRDLRLPGFVCPANSKDAAMERDRTCRMSGYSDALHRAHLVPVAEGAWFADNDMERYCSKPNEVAPMNGFRNVLMLRQDLHFLFDARRFTFVAKQFHQSVQLVAHVLNPPNFNQMAGLYHNRSLQTIRDVSVEFLFARFAWSIFTDEHIRFFRSVSECAVLLWQRDAGEYSTRMMIGRDVATVVRNYASASRSESRSISSKKRPIELVQTSRWGRIQTSGLRDSDDDSSGEDDGFGPQLIQTSRRGRIQTSGLRDSDDDSSGEDDGFGPHEPWRGRSLKRPWESDEDMDEAASSTPETEKNAASAEPDTQKNKRHRIDGAVGDGCDDGADAAPKGGVWTMVT
;
A
#
# COMPACT_ATOMS: atom_id res chain seq x y z
N MET A 1 28.44 5.01 -13.88
CA MET A 1 27.34 4.02 -13.86
C MET A 1 27.29 3.46 -12.45
N ASP A 2 26.24 3.74 -11.68
CA ASP A 2 26.08 3.10 -10.38
C ASP A 2 25.85 1.61 -10.61
N ARG A 3 26.73 0.78 -10.03
CA ARG A 3 26.57 -0.67 -10.02
C ARG A 3 25.27 -0.98 -9.24
N PRO A 4 24.34 -1.79 -9.78
CA PRO A 4 23.23 -2.28 -8.98
C PRO A 4 23.79 -2.97 -7.74
N LEU A 5 23.13 -2.81 -6.60
CA LEU A 5 23.50 -3.55 -5.39
C LEU A 5 23.43 -5.05 -5.72
N PRO A 6 24.30 -5.88 -5.12
CA PRO A 6 24.21 -7.32 -5.31
C PRO A 6 22.80 -7.83 -5.02
N ALA A 7 22.44 -8.94 -5.66
CA ALA A 7 21.16 -9.60 -5.40
C ALA A 7 21.01 -9.86 -3.90
N PHE A 8 19.78 -9.72 -3.40
CA PHE A 8 19.48 -9.79 -1.99
C PHE A 8 19.99 -11.10 -1.34
N GLU A 9 20.77 -10.98 -0.26
CA GLU A 9 21.11 -12.10 0.63
C GLU A 9 20.21 -12.07 1.89
N PRO A 10 19.48 -13.17 2.19
CA PRO A 10 18.67 -13.24 3.39
C PRO A 10 19.57 -13.26 4.64
N PRO A 11 19.20 -12.53 5.71
CA PRO A 11 19.92 -12.59 6.97
C PRO A 11 19.69 -13.96 7.66
N PRO A 12 20.47 -14.30 8.69
CA PRO A 12 20.07 -15.33 9.64
C PRO A 12 18.71 -14.93 10.25
N THR A 13 17.73 -15.82 10.15
CA THR A 13 16.35 -15.55 10.56
C THR A 13 16.28 -15.45 12.10
N ALA A 14 16.12 -14.23 12.63
CA ALA A 14 15.56 -14.05 13.97
C ALA A 14 14.04 -13.85 13.78
N GLU A 15 13.27 -14.92 13.95
CA GLU A 15 11.80 -14.87 13.92
C GLU A 15 11.25 -14.41 15.27
N GLU A 16 11.49 -13.15 15.62
CA GLU A 16 10.80 -12.55 16.77
C GLU A 16 9.45 -11.99 16.33
N ALA A 17 8.40 -12.35 17.08
CA ALA A 17 7.08 -11.79 16.86
C ALA A 17 7.11 -10.28 17.10
N PRO A 18 6.50 -9.46 16.22
CA PRO A 18 6.50 -8.03 16.40
C PRO A 18 5.67 -7.63 17.63
N ILE A 19 6.12 -6.60 18.34
CA ILE A 19 5.28 -5.87 19.28
C ILE A 19 4.36 -4.96 18.47
N TYR A 20 3.13 -4.73 18.92
CA TYR A 20 2.22 -3.81 18.26
C TYR A 20 2.13 -2.49 19.03
N VAL A 21 2.27 -1.39 18.30
CA VAL A 21 2.16 -0.02 18.83
C VAL A 21 0.80 0.54 18.43
N ALA A 22 -0.02 0.89 19.42
CA ALA A 22 -1.35 1.46 19.24
C ALA A 22 -1.33 2.99 19.34
N PHE A 23 -1.95 3.66 18.38
CA PHE A 23 -2.16 5.10 18.39
C PHE A 23 -3.63 5.38 18.63
N ARG A 24 -3.95 6.07 19.73
CA ARG A 24 -5.32 6.32 20.17
C ARG A 24 -5.74 7.76 19.98
N HIS A 25 -7.05 7.92 19.95
CA HIS A 25 -7.69 9.22 20.04
C HIS A 25 -7.89 9.59 21.53
N PRO A 26 -7.54 10.81 21.98
CA PRO A 26 -7.58 11.20 23.39
C PRO A 26 -9.00 11.39 23.94
N ALA A 27 -9.93 11.93 23.14
CA ALA A 27 -11.31 12.21 23.57
C ALA A 27 -12.23 10.98 23.70
N TYR A 28 -11.79 9.82 23.20
CA TYR A 28 -12.59 8.61 23.26
C TYR A 28 -12.08 7.70 24.37
N ASP A 29 -13.04 7.09 25.06
CA ASP A 29 -12.84 6.12 26.10
C ASP A 29 -12.08 4.88 25.61
N SER A 30 -11.44 4.16 26.54
CA SER A 30 -10.55 3.02 26.23
C SER A 30 -11.25 1.88 25.48
N ASN A 31 -12.58 1.85 25.51
CA ASN A 31 -13.42 0.91 24.78
C ASN A 31 -13.39 1.12 23.26
N ILE A 32 -13.06 2.34 22.80
CA ILE A 32 -12.87 2.62 21.39
C ILE A 32 -11.54 2.05 20.92
N ARG A 33 -11.57 1.44 19.73
CA ARG A 33 -10.38 0.88 19.09
C ARG A 33 -9.39 1.98 18.71
N PRO A 34 -8.08 1.69 18.71
CA PRO A 34 -7.06 2.64 18.26
C PRO A 34 -7.33 3.18 16.84
N LEU A 35 -6.87 4.40 16.59
CA LEU A 35 -6.81 5.03 15.26
C LEU A 35 -5.99 4.17 14.30
N LEU A 36 -4.79 3.80 14.76
CA LEU A 36 -3.81 3.01 14.02
C LEU A 36 -3.17 1.99 14.93
N VAL A 37 -2.78 0.86 14.33
CA VAL A 37 -1.92 -0.13 14.96
C VAL A 37 -0.84 -0.52 13.95
N PHE A 38 0.42 -0.39 14.35
CA PHE A 38 1.56 -0.80 13.54
C PHE A 38 2.43 -1.84 14.25
N PRO A 39 2.99 -2.81 13.51
CA PRO A 39 4.01 -3.69 14.03
C PRO A 39 5.35 -2.96 14.19
N ALA A 40 5.96 -3.11 15.36
CA ALA A 40 7.31 -2.68 15.70
C ALA A 40 8.23 -3.91 15.64
N PHE A 41 8.74 -4.18 14.44
CA PHE A 41 9.75 -5.24 14.27
C PHE A 41 11.04 -4.81 14.96
N ASN A 42 11.65 -5.73 15.72
CA ASN A 42 12.80 -5.46 16.59
C ASN A 42 12.50 -4.52 17.78
N GLY A 43 11.23 -4.45 18.21
CA GLY A 43 10.81 -3.73 19.42
C GLY A 43 10.73 -2.20 19.26
N ALA A 44 10.86 -1.67 18.05
CA ALA A 44 10.75 -0.24 17.80
C ALA A 44 9.96 0.11 16.53
N LEU A 45 9.31 1.26 16.54
CA LEU A 45 8.60 1.86 15.41
C LEU A 45 9.19 3.23 15.07
N ASP A 46 9.25 3.57 13.80
CA ASP A 46 9.74 4.87 13.36
C ASP A 46 8.75 5.99 13.74
N PHE A 47 9.27 7.01 14.41
CA PHE A 47 8.50 8.15 14.91
C PHE A 47 7.80 8.91 13.79
N ASP A 48 8.51 9.19 12.69
CA ASP A 48 8.00 9.99 11.59
C ASP A 48 6.91 9.21 10.84
N VAL A 49 7.10 7.91 10.62
CA VAL A 49 6.08 7.03 10.06
C VAL A 49 4.80 7.05 10.90
N ALA A 50 4.93 6.93 12.23
CA ALA A 50 3.80 6.95 13.14
C ALA A 50 3.03 8.29 13.10
N LEU A 51 3.76 9.41 13.28
CA LEU A 51 3.17 10.74 13.33
C LEU A 51 2.50 11.12 12.00
N ILE A 52 3.20 10.92 10.88
CA ILE A 52 2.67 11.25 9.55
C ILE A 52 1.43 10.41 9.25
N SER A 53 1.41 9.12 9.62
CA SER A 53 0.22 8.28 9.43
C SER A 53 -0.99 8.81 10.17
N CYS A 54 -0.82 9.27 11.42
CA CYS A 54 -1.91 9.87 12.19
C CYS A 54 -2.41 11.18 11.56
N CYS A 55 -1.49 12.02 11.08
CA CYS A 55 -1.85 13.25 10.36
C CYS A 55 -2.60 12.96 9.06
N VAL A 56 -2.18 11.96 8.29
CA VAL A 56 -2.89 11.50 7.05
C VAL A 56 -4.33 11.08 7.37
N LEU A 57 -4.53 10.28 8.42
CA LEU A 57 -5.87 9.81 8.79
C LEU A 57 -6.79 10.91 9.29
N THR A 58 -6.26 11.99 9.85
CA THR A 58 -7.05 13.05 10.50
C THR A 58 -7.14 14.32 9.66
N ALA A 59 -6.50 14.34 8.48
CA ALA A 59 -6.26 15.56 7.70
C ALA A 59 -5.65 16.71 8.54
N THR A 60 -4.84 16.36 9.54
CA THR A 60 -4.20 17.36 10.40
C THR A 60 -2.92 17.87 9.74
N ALA A 61 -2.70 19.19 9.82
CA ALA A 61 -1.46 19.80 9.36
C ALA A 61 -0.24 19.24 10.13
N TRP A 62 0.87 19.03 9.43
CA TRP A 62 2.04 18.32 9.97
C TRP A 62 2.62 18.99 11.21
N GLU A 63 2.63 20.33 11.22
CA GLU A 63 3.14 21.15 12.31
C GLU A 63 2.24 21.17 13.55
N ARG A 64 1.00 20.67 13.47
CA ARG A 64 0.05 20.64 14.60
C ARG A 64 -0.11 19.26 15.22
N GLY A 65 0.17 18.19 14.49
CA GLY A 65 0.11 16.83 15.02
C GLY A 65 1.17 16.61 16.09
N ARG A 66 0.81 16.00 17.21
CA ARG A 66 1.72 15.58 18.27
C ARG A 66 1.41 14.16 18.72
N LEU A 67 2.44 13.44 19.15
CA LEU A 67 2.30 12.18 19.87
C LEU A 67 2.46 12.44 21.37
N ALA A 68 1.72 11.73 22.19
CA ALA A 68 1.80 11.83 23.63
C ALA A 68 1.62 10.48 24.32
N VAL A 69 2.07 10.41 25.56
CA VAL A 69 1.70 9.36 26.51
C VAL A 69 0.79 9.95 27.56
N ARG A 70 -0.11 9.12 28.10
CA ARG A 70 -0.96 9.53 29.21
C ARG A 70 -0.11 9.65 30.48
N SER A 71 -0.14 10.81 31.13
CA SER A 71 0.60 11.05 32.36
C SER A 71 0.04 10.18 33.50
N ALA A 72 0.95 9.60 34.28
CA ALA A 72 0.61 8.90 35.50
C ALA A 72 0.52 9.92 36.66
N GLY A 73 -0.67 10.49 36.89
CA GLY A 73 -0.98 11.36 38.04
C GLY A 73 -2.07 12.38 37.69
N ASP A 74 -3.08 12.69 38.51
CA ASP A 74 -3.52 12.22 39.82
C ASP A 74 -4.93 11.62 39.67
N VAL A 75 -5.17 10.42 40.19
CA VAL A 75 -6.55 9.98 40.46
C VAL A 75 -6.99 10.73 41.71
N GLY A 76 -7.33 12.02 41.54
CA GLY A 76 -7.93 12.80 42.61
C GLY A 76 -9.18 12.09 43.12
N GLU A 77 -9.36 12.06 44.45
CA GLU A 77 -10.56 11.60 45.14
C GLU A 77 -11.78 12.35 44.60
N GLY A 78 -12.40 11.80 43.55
CA GLY A 78 -13.43 12.51 42.81
C GLY A 78 -13.64 12.02 41.38
N GLY A 79 -13.30 10.78 41.03
CA GLY A 79 -13.86 10.02 39.89
C GLY A 79 -13.79 10.60 38.46
N ARG A 80 -13.24 11.80 38.25
CA ARG A 80 -13.09 12.48 36.96
C ARG A 80 -11.76 13.25 36.93
N GLY A 81 -10.66 12.55 37.13
CA GLY A 81 -9.34 13.10 36.82
C GLY A 81 -9.18 13.20 35.31
N GLU A 82 -9.10 14.41 34.78
CA GLU A 82 -8.54 14.67 33.44
C GLU A 82 -7.08 14.22 33.47
N GLY A 83 -6.84 12.94 33.14
CA GLY A 83 -5.49 12.42 33.02
C GLY A 83 -4.74 13.27 32.00
N GLY A 84 -3.71 13.99 32.46
CA GLY A 84 -2.88 14.83 31.60
C GLY A 84 -2.22 14.01 30.48
N PHE A 85 -1.84 14.69 29.40
CA PHE A 85 -1.04 14.10 28.33
C PHE A 85 0.36 14.72 28.35
N GLN A 86 1.38 13.88 28.42
CA GLN A 86 2.77 14.29 28.27
C GLN A 86 3.19 14.13 26.82
N MET A 87 3.60 15.24 26.18
CA MET A 87 4.08 15.21 24.80
C MET A 87 5.33 14.34 24.68
N VAL A 88 5.41 13.60 23.58
CA VAL A 88 6.56 12.79 23.19
C VAL A 88 7.30 13.53 22.09
N ASP A 89 8.48 14.04 22.43
CA ASP A 89 9.41 14.57 21.43
C ASP A 89 9.98 13.44 20.57
N ARG A 90 10.38 13.77 19.34
CA ARG A 90 11.04 12.82 18.45
C ARG A 90 12.33 12.32 19.10
N PRO A 91 12.47 11.01 19.37
CA PRO A 91 13.71 10.45 19.93
C PRO A 91 14.92 10.75 19.03
N ALA A 92 16.12 10.82 19.60
CA ALA A 92 17.35 11.12 18.85
C ALA A 92 17.61 10.11 17.72
N ASP A 93 17.30 8.83 17.96
CA ASP A 93 17.37 7.75 16.98
C ASP A 93 16.11 7.65 16.09
N GLY A 94 15.09 8.46 16.36
CA GLY A 94 13.81 8.45 15.65
C GLY A 94 12.92 7.25 15.97
N LEU A 95 13.18 6.50 17.05
CA LEU A 95 12.51 5.23 17.32
C LEU A 95 11.63 5.26 18.58
N LEU A 96 10.33 5.04 18.38
CA LEU A 96 9.34 4.81 19.43
C LEU A 96 9.45 3.37 19.96
N ARG A 97 9.40 3.22 21.29
CA ARG A 97 9.54 1.92 21.98
C ARG A 97 8.36 1.60 22.91
N GLY A 98 7.43 2.54 23.09
CA GLY A 98 6.20 2.32 23.82
C GLY A 98 5.21 1.49 23.00
N THR A 99 4.25 0.88 23.69
CA THR A 99 3.19 0.08 23.07
C THR A 99 1.91 0.88 22.81
N GLU A 100 1.79 2.08 23.41
CA GLU A 100 0.63 2.93 23.30
C GLU A 100 1.02 4.41 23.27
N TYR A 101 0.41 5.15 22.35
CA TYR A 101 0.54 6.59 22.20
C TYR A 101 -0.83 7.19 21.88
N PHE A 102 -0.99 8.49 22.16
CA PHE A 102 -2.16 9.28 21.81
C PHE A 102 -1.78 10.32 20.77
N PHE A 103 -2.63 10.49 19.76
CA PHE A 103 -2.46 11.55 18.77
C PHE A 103 -3.23 12.79 19.21
N LEU A 104 -2.53 13.91 19.34
CA LEU A 104 -3.09 15.20 19.74
C LEU A 104 -2.95 16.20 18.60
N ILE A 105 -3.89 17.14 18.56
CA ILE A 105 -3.87 18.25 17.63
C ILE A 105 -3.60 19.52 18.44
N GLU A 106 -2.47 20.17 18.19
CA GLU A 106 -2.10 21.41 18.84
C GLU A 106 -3.19 22.49 18.64
N GLY A 107 -3.52 23.19 19.72
CA GLY A 107 -4.61 24.17 19.75
C GLY A 107 -6.01 23.55 19.82
N ARG A 108 -6.12 22.24 20.12
CA ARG A 108 -7.38 21.57 20.47
C ARG A 108 -7.25 20.91 21.84
N GLU A 109 -8.32 20.92 22.60
CA GLU A 109 -8.40 20.20 23.87
C GLU A 109 -8.37 18.69 23.64
N SER A 110 -7.85 17.93 24.60
CA SER A 110 -7.81 16.47 24.53
C SER A 110 -9.20 15.82 24.56
N SER A 111 -10.20 16.53 25.08
CA SER A 111 -11.63 16.19 25.08
C SER A 111 -12.30 16.37 23.71
N TYR A 112 -11.65 17.08 22.77
CA TYR A 112 -12.21 17.34 21.45
C TYR A 112 -12.16 16.10 20.56
N ARG A 113 -13.34 15.60 20.16
CA ARG A 113 -13.52 14.49 19.22
C ARG A 113 -13.24 14.92 17.78
N TYR A 114 -11.96 15.03 17.43
CA TYR A 114 -11.58 15.38 16.07
C TYR A 114 -11.99 14.29 15.08
N PRO A 115 -12.37 14.67 13.85
CA PRO A 115 -12.88 13.72 12.88
C PRO A 115 -11.75 12.91 12.21
N VAL A 116 -12.06 11.68 11.81
CA VAL A 116 -11.12 10.74 11.16
C VAL A 116 -11.62 10.43 9.75
N ILE A 117 -10.71 10.41 8.77
CA ILE A 117 -10.99 10.06 7.38
C ILE A 117 -11.24 8.55 7.28
N PRO A 118 -12.37 8.12 6.68
CA PRO A 118 -12.75 6.72 6.65
C PRO A 118 -12.09 5.91 5.53
N SER A 119 -11.59 6.56 4.49
CA SER A 119 -10.95 5.89 3.36
C SER A 119 -10.06 6.83 2.55
N PHE A 120 -9.21 6.25 1.71
CA PHE A 120 -8.38 7.00 0.77
C PHE A 120 -9.19 7.92 -0.15
N HIS A 121 -10.42 7.54 -0.52
CA HIS A 121 -11.28 8.34 -1.39
C HIS A 121 -11.66 9.70 -0.79
N HIS A 122 -11.66 9.85 0.54
CA HIS A 122 -11.94 11.12 1.21
C HIS A 122 -10.66 11.89 1.56
N TRP A 123 -9.48 11.29 1.42
CA TRP A 123 -8.23 12.00 1.64
C TRP A 123 -7.90 12.89 0.45
N ARG A 124 -7.38 14.09 0.72
CA ARG A 124 -6.89 15.04 -0.30
C ARG A 124 -5.37 15.09 -0.30
N PHE A 125 -4.78 15.08 -1.49
CA PHE A 125 -3.33 15.10 -1.62
C PHE A 125 -2.76 16.48 -1.23
N PRO A 126 -1.73 16.55 -0.37
CA PRO A 126 -1.16 17.80 0.14
C PRO A 126 -0.13 18.39 -0.83
N HIS A 127 -0.60 18.92 -1.96
CA HIS A 127 0.28 19.52 -2.99
C HIS A 127 1.21 20.59 -2.42
N GLY A 128 2.51 20.48 -2.74
CA GLY A 128 3.53 21.45 -2.30
C GLY A 128 3.80 21.45 -0.79
N ASN A 129 3.10 20.63 0.00
CA ASN A 129 3.21 20.57 1.45
C ASN A 129 3.43 19.13 1.92
N LEU A 130 4.42 18.44 1.36
CA LEU A 130 4.83 17.13 1.84
C LEU A 130 5.54 17.24 3.21
N PRO A 131 5.36 16.26 4.11
CA PRO A 131 6.08 16.22 5.39
C PRO A 131 7.59 16.08 5.18
N LYS A 132 8.38 16.55 6.15
CA LYS A 132 9.82 16.81 6.00
C LYS A 132 10.63 15.63 5.41
N PRO A 133 10.55 14.38 5.90
CA PRO A 133 11.33 13.29 5.30
C PRO A 133 11.01 13.10 3.82
N TRP A 134 9.76 13.28 3.42
CA TRP A 134 9.33 13.16 2.03
C TRP A 134 9.77 14.35 1.18
N ARG A 135 9.59 15.57 1.68
CA ARG A 135 10.04 16.79 0.99
C ARG A 135 11.55 16.83 0.78
N ASP A 136 12.32 16.27 1.72
CA ASP A 136 13.78 16.27 1.68
C ASP A 136 14.34 15.06 0.92
N LEU A 137 13.50 14.08 0.55
CA LEU A 137 13.91 12.94 -0.26
C LEU A 137 14.40 13.41 -1.64
N ARG A 138 15.57 12.92 -2.05
CA ARG A 138 16.15 13.19 -3.37
C ARG A 138 16.37 11.88 -4.09
N LEU A 139 15.81 11.78 -5.29
CA LEU A 139 15.99 10.63 -6.17
C LEU A 139 16.86 11.04 -7.36
N PRO A 140 17.82 10.21 -7.79
CA PRO A 140 18.61 10.50 -8.97
C PRO A 140 17.71 10.64 -10.22
N GLY A 141 18.08 11.54 -11.12
CA GLY A 141 17.39 11.71 -12.39
C GLY A 141 17.54 10.50 -13.32
N PHE A 142 16.63 10.39 -14.27
CA PHE A 142 16.68 9.42 -15.35
C PHE A 142 16.25 10.10 -16.63
N VAL A 143 17.07 9.94 -17.68
CA VAL A 143 16.73 10.45 -19.01
C VAL A 143 16.08 9.31 -19.77
N CYS A 144 14.76 9.41 -19.96
CA CYS A 144 14.03 8.45 -20.77
C CYS A 144 14.48 8.54 -22.23
N PRO A 145 14.92 7.44 -22.86
CA PRO A 145 15.20 7.42 -24.30
C PRO A 145 13.95 7.81 -25.10
N ALA A 146 14.12 8.62 -26.15
CA ALA A 146 13.01 9.19 -26.93
C ALA A 146 12.06 8.13 -27.53
N ASN A 147 12.57 6.94 -27.84
CA ASN A 147 11.83 5.85 -28.47
C ASN A 147 11.49 4.71 -27.49
N SER A 148 11.56 4.97 -26.18
CA SER A 148 11.28 3.95 -25.19
C SER A 148 9.82 3.51 -25.26
N LYS A 149 9.59 2.22 -25.50
CA LYS A 149 8.25 1.59 -25.40
C LYS A 149 7.88 1.27 -23.96
N ASP A 150 8.87 1.18 -23.07
CA ASP A 150 8.71 0.87 -21.66
C ASP A 150 9.78 1.57 -20.81
N ALA A 151 9.56 2.86 -20.56
CA ALA A 151 10.51 3.68 -19.83
C ALA A 151 10.75 3.18 -18.39
N ALA A 152 9.74 2.57 -17.76
CA ALA A 152 9.88 2.00 -16.42
C ALA A 152 10.79 0.76 -16.42
N MET A 153 10.60 -0.15 -17.38
CA MET A 153 11.44 -1.33 -17.53
C MET A 153 12.88 -0.96 -17.90
N GLU A 154 13.09 0.01 -18.81
CA GLU A 154 14.44 0.47 -19.19
C GLU A 154 15.19 1.15 -18.03
N ARG A 155 14.45 1.92 -17.21
CA ARG A 155 14.98 2.59 -16.02
C ARG A 155 15.38 1.61 -14.93
N ASP A 156 14.52 0.64 -14.63
CA ASP A 156 14.70 -0.24 -13.48
C ASP A 156 15.49 -1.48 -13.86
N ARG A 157 15.11 -2.21 -14.92
CA ARG A 157 15.71 -3.48 -15.41
C ARG A 157 15.69 -4.66 -14.44
N THR A 158 15.57 -4.41 -13.14
CA THR A 158 15.43 -5.41 -12.09
C THR A 158 14.42 -4.95 -11.05
N CYS A 159 13.94 -5.88 -10.23
CA CYS A 159 13.04 -5.57 -9.14
C CYS A 159 13.69 -4.54 -8.20
N ARG A 160 12.99 -3.42 -7.97
CA ARG A 160 13.50 -2.32 -7.13
C ARG A 160 13.63 -2.65 -5.65
N MET A 161 13.12 -3.80 -5.23
CA MET A 161 13.20 -4.26 -3.85
C MET A 161 14.17 -5.43 -3.68
N SER A 162 14.14 -6.44 -4.55
CA SER A 162 14.97 -7.66 -4.40
C SER A 162 16.20 -7.72 -5.31
N GLY A 163 16.27 -6.90 -6.36
CA GLY A 163 17.38 -6.89 -7.32
C GLY A 163 17.34 -7.96 -8.40
N TYR A 164 16.42 -8.93 -8.35
CA TYR A 164 16.27 -9.96 -9.38
C TYR A 164 15.67 -9.40 -10.67
N SER A 165 16.11 -9.93 -11.82
CA SER A 165 15.66 -9.54 -13.17
C SER A 165 14.47 -10.34 -13.69
N ASP A 166 14.15 -11.47 -13.07
CA ASP A 166 13.11 -12.38 -13.55
C ASP A 166 11.73 -12.06 -12.98
N ALA A 167 10.69 -12.42 -13.72
CA ALA A 167 9.27 -12.25 -13.35
C ALA A 167 8.92 -10.82 -12.91
N LEU A 168 9.40 -9.82 -13.64
CA LEU A 168 9.14 -8.42 -13.37
C LEU A 168 7.75 -8.00 -13.85
N HIS A 169 7.06 -7.26 -13.00
CA HIS A 169 5.76 -6.65 -13.26
C HIS A 169 5.82 -5.15 -13.00
N ARG A 170 5.02 -4.41 -13.75
CA ARG A 170 4.76 -2.98 -13.53
C ARG A 170 3.86 -2.83 -12.32
N ALA A 171 4.39 -2.25 -11.25
CA ALA A 171 3.65 -1.93 -10.04
C ALA A 171 3.38 -0.42 -10.00
N HIS A 172 2.11 -0.04 -10.10
CA HIS A 172 1.72 1.36 -9.97
C HIS A 172 1.79 1.82 -8.51
N LEU A 173 2.34 3.01 -8.29
CA LEU A 173 2.41 3.63 -6.97
C LEU A 173 1.02 4.11 -6.55
N VAL A 174 0.40 4.99 -7.34
CA VAL A 174 -1.04 5.22 -7.25
C VAL A 174 -1.73 4.16 -8.12
N PRO A 175 -2.49 3.23 -7.54
CA PRO A 175 -3.11 2.14 -8.30
C PRO A 175 -4.06 2.64 -9.39
N VAL A 176 -4.15 1.89 -10.48
CA VAL A 176 -5.08 2.20 -11.59
C VAL A 176 -6.55 2.26 -11.13
N ALA A 177 -6.90 1.45 -10.13
CA ALA A 177 -8.24 1.45 -9.54
C ALA A 177 -8.62 2.79 -8.89
N GLU A 178 -7.64 3.63 -8.54
CA GLU A 178 -7.82 4.95 -7.92
C GLU A 178 -7.84 6.08 -8.98
N GLY A 179 -8.12 5.76 -10.25
CA GLY A 179 -8.16 6.71 -11.38
C GLY A 179 -8.99 7.97 -11.13
N ALA A 180 -10.17 7.81 -10.53
CA ALA A 180 -11.04 8.95 -10.21
C ALA A 180 -10.44 9.84 -9.11
N TRP A 181 -9.87 9.25 -8.05
CA TRP A 181 -9.18 10.01 -7.01
C TRP A 181 -7.96 10.74 -7.57
N PHE A 182 -7.20 10.09 -8.46
CA PHE A 182 -6.02 10.67 -9.09
C PHE A 182 -6.35 11.91 -9.90
N ALA A 183 -7.38 11.85 -10.75
CA ALA A 183 -7.83 13.00 -11.54
C ALA A 183 -8.40 14.12 -10.66
N ASP A 184 -9.24 13.77 -9.68
CA ASP A 184 -9.90 14.72 -8.76
C ASP A 184 -8.90 15.41 -7.80
N ASN A 185 -7.69 14.86 -7.63
CA ASN A 185 -6.58 15.47 -6.90
C ASN A 185 -5.49 16.04 -7.82
N ASP A 186 -5.76 16.31 -9.11
CA ASP A 186 -4.78 16.95 -10.02
C ASP A 186 -3.39 16.24 -10.01
N MET A 187 -3.39 14.91 -9.87
CA MET A 187 -2.14 14.15 -9.69
C MET A 187 -1.36 14.00 -11.01
N GLU A 188 -1.99 14.27 -12.15
CA GLU A 188 -1.39 14.27 -13.49
C GLU A 188 -0.23 15.26 -13.63
N ARG A 189 -0.22 16.34 -12.85
CA ARG A 189 0.88 17.31 -12.81
C ARG A 189 2.24 16.70 -12.44
N TYR A 190 2.23 15.55 -11.77
CA TYR A 190 3.45 14.82 -11.37
C TYR A 190 3.88 13.77 -12.40
N CYS A 191 3.08 13.53 -13.44
CA CYS A 191 3.46 12.66 -14.54
C CYS A 191 4.56 13.30 -15.39
N SER A 192 5.35 12.47 -16.07
CA SER A 192 6.37 12.97 -17.00
C SER A 192 5.76 13.72 -18.19
N LYS A 193 4.56 13.29 -18.59
CA LYS A 193 3.80 13.85 -19.70
C LYS A 193 2.32 13.98 -19.29
N PRO A 194 1.95 15.07 -18.61
CA PRO A 194 0.59 15.25 -18.07
C PRO A 194 -0.51 15.20 -19.13
N ASN A 195 -0.21 15.62 -20.35
CA ASN A 195 -1.18 15.74 -21.46
C ASN A 195 -1.29 14.46 -22.32
N GLU A 196 -0.65 13.34 -21.95
CA GLU A 196 -0.77 12.09 -22.68
C GLU A 196 -2.08 11.35 -22.37
N VAL A 197 -2.49 10.47 -23.29
CA VAL A 197 -3.61 9.56 -23.05
C VAL A 197 -3.26 8.62 -21.90
N ALA A 198 -4.04 8.68 -20.81
CA ALA A 198 -3.83 7.94 -19.57
C ALA A 198 -2.50 8.27 -18.84
N PRO A 199 -2.32 9.51 -18.34
CA PRO A 199 -1.06 9.98 -17.74
C PRO A 199 -0.66 9.15 -16.51
N MET A 200 -1.62 8.54 -15.82
CA MET A 200 -1.42 7.62 -14.70
C MET A 200 -0.51 6.42 -15.03
N ASN A 201 -0.45 6.00 -16.29
CA ASN A 201 0.41 4.89 -16.73
C ASN A 201 1.87 5.32 -17.03
N GLY A 202 2.19 6.59 -16.81
CA GLY A 202 3.53 7.13 -16.97
C GLY A 202 4.54 6.49 -16.02
N PHE A 203 5.80 6.38 -16.46
CA PHE A 203 6.86 5.69 -15.72
C PHE A 203 7.19 6.31 -14.35
N ARG A 204 6.86 7.59 -14.13
CA ARG A 204 7.01 8.24 -12.82
C ARG A 204 6.09 7.67 -11.75
N ASN A 205 4.96 7.06 -12.15
CA ASN A 205 3.99 6.38 -11.26
C ASN A 205 4.18 4.85 -11.23
N VAL A 206 5.22 4.30 -11.86
CA VAL A 206 5.42 2.85 -11.99
C VAL A 206 6.81 2.46 -11.50
N LEU A 207 6.90 1.35 -10.76
CA LEU A 207 8.14 0.67 -10.40
C LEU A 207 8.14 -0.76 -10.94
N MET A 208 9.30 -1.29 -11.29
CA MET A 208 9.43 -2.73 -11.57
C MET A 208 9.60 -3.52 -10.28
N LEU A 209 8.67 -4.43 -10.01
CA LEU A 209 8.73 -5.36 -8.87
C LEU A 209 8.63 -6.80 -9.36
N ARG A 210 9.27 -7.73 -8.63
CA ARG A 210 9.07 -9.17 -8.85
C ARG A 210 7.59 -9.51 -8.58
N GLN A 211 7.02 -10.45 -9.32
CA GLN A 211 5.59 -10.75 -9.32
C GLN A 211 4.98 -10.98 -7.92
N ASP A 212 5.68 -11.70 -7.04
CA ASP A 212 5.28 -11.94 -5.66
C ASP A 212 5.27 -10.66 -4.82
N LEU A 213 6.31 -9.82 -4.97
CA LEU A 213 6.41 -8.53 -4.29
C LEU A 213 5.38 -7.54 -4.82
N HIS A 214 5.09 -7.54 -6.12
CA HIS A 214 4.01 -6.75 -6.68
C HIS A 214 2.66 -7.15 -6.10
N PHE A 215 2.36 -8.44 -6.01
CA PHE A 215 1.14 -8.94 -5.38
C PHE A 215 1.03 -8.47 -3.91
N LEU A 216 2.10 -8.60 -3.13
CA LEU A 216 2.13 -8.17 -1.73
C LEU A 216 2.03 -6.64 -1.58
N PHE A 217 2.58 -5.90 -2.54
CA PHE A 217 2.51 -4.44 -2.57
C PHE A 217 1.05 -4.03 -2.72
N ASP A 218 0.34 -4.56 -3.73
CA ASP A 218 -1.08 -4.25 -3.99
C ASP A 218 -2.02 -4.76 -2.90
N ALA A 219 -1.65 -5.85 -2.24
CA ALA A 219 -2.32 -6.31 -1.02
C ALA A 219 -2.02 -5.45 0.21
N ARG A 220 -1.30 -4.33 0.07
CA ARG A 220 -0.93 -3.38 1.13
C ARG A 220 -0.16 -4.00 2.30
N ARG A 221 0.54 -5.11 2.06
CA ARG A 221 1.33 -5.80 3.10
C ARG A 221 2.59 -5.01 3.46
N PHE A 222 3.08 -4.21 2.51
CA PHE A 222 4.18 -3.26 2.72
C PHE A 222 3.98 -2.02 1.86
N THR A 223 4.77 -1.01 2.17
CA THR A 223 4.90 0.21 1.37
C THR A 223 6.33 0.71 1.41
N PHE A 224 6.61 1.81 0.71
CA PHE A 224 7.87 2.52 0.81
C PHE A 224 7.72 3.75 1.69
N VAL A 225 8.72 4.05 2.50
CA VAL A 225 8.71 5.20 3.42
C VAL A 225 10.01 5.96 3.35
N ALA A 226 9.93 7.28 3.37
CA ALA A 226 11.09 8.14 3.53
C ALA A 226 11.44 8.23 5.01
N LYS A 227 12.60 7.70 5.40
CA LYS A 227 13.10 7.75 6.78
C LYS A 227 14.32 8.63 6.89
N GLN A 228 14.38 9.39 7.97
CA GLN A 228 15.54 10.20 8.29
C GLN A 228 16.56 9.37 9.07
N PHE A 229 17.73 9.15 8.47
CA PHE A 229 18.88 8.50 9.07
C PHE A 229 20.00 9.53 9.25
N HIS A 230 20.25 9.93 10.49
CA HIS A 230 21.18 11.01 10.82
C HIS A 230 20.94 12.27 9.97
N GLN A 231 21.84 12.55 9.02
CA GLN A 231 21.83 13.72 8.14
C GLN A 231 21.29 13.44 6.74
N SER A 232 20.78 12.23 6.47
CA SER A 232 20.26 11.83 5.16
C SER A 232 18.85 11.28 5.27
N VAL A 233 18.09 11.41 4.19
CA VAL A 233 16.81 10.72 4.03
C VAL A 233 17.02 9.56 3.07
N GLN A 234 16.53 8.39 3.44
CA GLN A 234 16.55 7.21 2.57
C GLN A 234 15.14 6.64 2.42
N LEU A 235 14.86 6.13 1.23
CA LEU A 235 13.63 5.41 0.94
C LEU A 235 13.85 3.93 1.26
N VAL A 236 13.03 3.38 2.15
CA VAL A 236 13.13 1.98 2.59
C VAL A 236 11.81 1.25 2.40
N ALA A 237 11.87 -0.07 2.28
CA ALA A 237 10.67 -0.92 2.39
C ALA A 237 10.21 -0.98 3.85
N HIS A 238 8.91 -0.80 4.08
CA HIS A 238 8.32 -0.88 5.41
C HIS A 238 7.10 -1.80 5.38
N VAL A 239 7.23 -2.93 6.08
CA VAL A 239 6.17 -3.92 6.23
C VAL A 239 5.13 -3.37 7.20
N LEU A 240 3.88 -3.29 6.75
CA LEU A 240 2.76 -2.74 7.52
C LEU A 240 1.96 -3.84 8.20
N ASN A 241 1.71 -4.93 7.47
CA ASN A 241 1.01 -6.09 8.00
C ASN A 241 1.63 -7.35 7.40
N PRO A 242 2.50 -8.05 8.14
CA PRO A 242 3.04 -9.31 7.65
C PRO A 242 1.87 -10.32 7.59
N PRO A 243 1.74 -11.11 6.51
CA PRO A 243 0.90 -12.31 6.60
C PRO A 243 1.41 -13.20 7.74
N ASN A 244 0.64 -14.20 8.15
CA ASN A 244 1.02 -15.17 9.20
C ASN A 244 2.41 -15.84 9.02
N PHE A 245 3.05 -15.65 7.85
CA PHE A 245 4.39 -16.08 7.51
C PHE A 245 5.36 -14.87 7.54
N ASN A 246 6.14 -14.76 8.63
CA ASN A 246 6.95 -13.59 9.00
C ASN A 246 8.19 -13.32 8.11
N GLN A 247 8.44 -14.13 7.07
CA GLN A 247 9.63 -13.99 6.21
C GLN A 247 9.74 -12.59 5.62
N MET A 248 8.62 -11.97 5.26
CA MET A 248 8.60 -10.64 4.65
C MET A 248 9.25 -9.57 5.54
N ALA A 249 9.00 -9.63 6.85
CA ALA A 249 9.56 -8.69 7.79
C ALA A 249 11.08 -8.86 7.91
N GLY A 250 11.54 -10.09 8.17
CA GLY A 250 12.97 -10.39 8.28
C GLY A 250 13.74 -10.09 6.99
N LEU A 251 13.12 -10.36 5.83
CA LEU A 251 13.74 -10.15 4.52
C LEU A 251 13.76 -8.69 4.10
N TYR A 252 12.74 -7.88 4.40
CA TYR A 252 12.60 -6.58 3.74
C TYR A 252 12.29 -5.39 4.64
N HIS A 253 11.87 -5.58 5.89
CA HIS A 253 11.49 -4.46 6.74
C HIS A 253 12.68 -3.54 7.02
N ASN A 254 12.50 -2.24 6.81
CA ASN A 254 13.49 -1.18 6.95
C ASN A 254 14.80 -1.41 6.18
N ARG A 255 14.73 -2.15 5.07
CA ARG A 255 15.89 -2.35 4.19
C ARG A 255 15.93 -1.34 3.06
N SER A 256 17.17 -1.01 2.67
CA SER A 256 17.44 -0.20 1.49
C SER A 256 16.94 -0.90 0.24
N LEU A 257 16.36 -0.10 -0.65
CA LEU A 257 15.92 -0.53 -1.96
C LEU A 257 17.09 -0.54 -2.95
N GLN A 258 16.92 -1.21 -4.08
CA GLN A 258 17.74 -0.92 -5.24
C GLN A 258 17.52 0.54 -5.67
N THR A 259 18.50 1.16 -6.31
CA THR A 259 18.41 2.57 -6.71
C THR A 259 17.13 2.85 -7.51
N ILE A 260 16.24 3.65 -6.92
CA ILE A 260 15.05 4.20 -7.57
C ILE A 260 15.41 5.55 -8.17
N ARG A 261 15.06 5.75 -9.44
CA ARG A 261 15.38 6.96 -10.20
C ARG A 261 14.11 7.56 -10.76
N ASP A 262 14.05 8.88 -10.84
CA ASP A 262 12.99 9.66 -11.49
C ASP A 262 11.57 9.06 -11.36
N VAL A 263 11.24 8.70 -10.12
CA VAL A 263 9.88 8.42 -9.69
C VAL A 263 9.41 9.67 -8.97
N SER A 264 8.13 10.03 -9.11
CA SER A 264 7.60 11.17 -8.36
C SER A 264 7.52 10.81 -6.87
N VAL A 265 8.09 11.68 -6.04
CA VAL A 265 8.01 11.58 -4.57
C VAL A 265 6.56 11.68 -4.11
N GLU A 266 5.75 12.45 -4.84
CA GLU A 266 4.32 12.61 -4.60
C GLU A 266 3.55 11.31 -4.81
N PHE A 267 3.87 10.53 -5.85
CA PHE A 267 3.27 9.20 -6.03
C PHE A 267 3.74 8.20 -4.97
N LEU A 268 5.01 8.26 -4.53
CA LEU A 268 5.48 7.44 -3.41
C LEU A 268 4.74 7.78 -2.11
N PHE A 269 4.53 9.07 -1.83
CA PHE A 269 3.78 9.50 -0.65
C PHE A 269 2.30 9.14 -0.74
N ALA A 270 1.67 9.30 -1.91
CA ALA A 270 0.30 8.87 -2.16
C ALA A 270 0.15 7.35 -1.96
N ARG A 271 1.13 6.55 -2.40
CA ARG A 271 1.18 5.12 -2.11
C ARG A 271 1.20 4.85 -0.62
N PHE A 272 2.09 5.52 0.12
CA PHE A 272 2.19 5.38 1.56
C PHE A 272 0.84 5.65 2.24
N ALA A 273 0.20 6.78 1.92
CA ALA A 273 -1.14 7.10 2.42
C ALA A 273 -2.17 6.02 2.05
N TRP A 274 -2.23 5.61 0.78
CA TRP A 274 -3.15 4.57 0.30
C TRP A 274 -2.98 3.24 1.05
N SER A 275 -1.74 2.84 1.33
CA SER A 275 -1.45 1.61 2.07
C SER A 275 -1.95 1.63 3.52
N ILE A 276 -2.06 2.80 4.13
CA ILE A 276 -2.57 2.96 5.51
C ILE A 276 -4.10 2.80 5.56
N PHE A 277 -4.84 3.20 4.51
CA PHE A 277 -6.31 3.21 4.50
C PHE A 277 -6.94 1.82 4.33
N THR A 278 -6.71 0.92 5.28
CA THR A 278 -7.33 -0.42 5.34
C THR A 278 -8.04 -0.65 6.66
N ASP A 279 -9.04 -1.53 6.67
CA ASP A 279 -9.72 -1.93 7.91
C ASP A 279 -8.78 -2.62 8.91
N GLU A 280 -7.66 -3.19 8.44
CA GLU A 280 -6.66 -3.85 9.29
C GLU A 280 -5.87 -2.84 10.13
N HIS A 281 -5.53 -1.69 9.53
CA HIS A 281 -4.80 -0.60 10.19
C HIS A 281 -5.75 0.37 10.90
N ILE A 282 -6.83 0.79 10.23
CA ILE A 282 -7.82 1.72 10.78
C ILE A 282 -8.87 0.92 11.56
N ARG A 283 -8.52 0.54 12.79
CA ARG A 283 -9.44 -0.22 13.65
C ARG A 283 -10.52 0.65 14.29
N PHE A 284 -10.34 1.97 14.27
CA PHE A 284 -11.23 2.97 14.87
C PHE A 284 -12.70 2.76 14.53
N PHE A 285 -13.02 2.55 13.25
CA PHE A 285 -14.39 2.36 12.76
C PHE A 285 -14.97 0.96 13.02
N ARG A 286 -14.22 0.04 13.63
CA ARG A 286 -14.77 -1.25 14.10
C ARG A 286 -15.43 -1.14 15.48
N SER A 287 -15.44 0.06 16.06
CA SER A 287 -16.05 0.33 17.36
C SER A 287 -17.57 0.46 17.23
N VAL A 288 -18.30 0.10 18.29
CA VAL A 288 -19.77 0.23 18.36
C VAL A 288 -20.22 1.64 18.78
N SER A 289 -19.29 2.49 19.18
CA SER A 289 -19.55 3.87 19.60
C SER A 289 -19.62 4.82 18.41
N GLU A 290 -20.31 5.95 18.59
CA GLU A 290 -20.29 7.05 17.62
C GLU A 290 -18.92 7.71 17.56
N CYS A 291 -18.45 7.94 16.34
CA CYS A 291 -17.19 8.59 16.06
C CYS A 291 -17.38 9.74 15.07
N ALA A 292 -16.52 10.76 15.16
CA ALA A 292 -16.48 11.85 14.22
C ALA A 292 -15.76 11.38 12.96
N VAL A 293 -16.42 11.50 11.82
CA VAL A 293 -15.93 11.06 10.50
C VAL A 293 -15.76 12.27 9.60
N LEU A 294 -14.60 12.39 8.97
CA LEU A 294 -14.28 13.47 8.04
C LEU A 294 -14.55 13.02 6.60
N LEU A 295 -15.51 13.64 5.93
CA LEU A 295 -15.96 13.29 4.59
C LEU A 295 -15.70 14.43 3.61
N TRP A 296 -14.96 14.14 2.55
CA TRP A 296 -14.76 15.06 1.43
C TRP A 296 -16.03 15.17 0.57
N GLN A 297 -16.54 16.40 0.40
CA GLN A 297 -17.65 16.72 -0.50
C GLN A 297 -17.10 17.21 -1.84
N ARG A 298 -17.26 16.41 -2.89
CA ARG A 298 -16.69 16.69 -4.22
C ARG A 298 -17.29 17.94 -4.87
N ASP A 299 -18.61 18.10 -4.76
CA ASP A 299 -19.33 19.19 -5.41
C ASP A 299 -19.02 20.55 -4.77
N ALA A 300 -18.78 20.57 -3.46
CA ALA A 300 -18.47 21.78 -2.71
C ALA A 300 -16.96 22.06 -2.59
N GLY A 301 -16.11 21.05 -2.84
CA GLY A 301 -14.66 21.19 -2.69
C GLY A 301 -14.22 21.39 -1.23
N GLU A 302 -14.97 20.84 -0.27
CA GLU A 302 -14.71 21.03 1.15
C GLU A 302 -14.90 19.75 1.98
N TYR A 303 -14.39 19.79 3.21
CA TYR A 303 -14.60 18.74 4.19
C TYR A 303 -15.86 18.99 5.01
N SER A 304 -16.61 17.92 5.27
CA SER A 304 -17.72 17.91 6.22
C SER A 304 -17.48 16.88 7.30
N THR A 305 -17.89 17.19 8.53
CA THR A 305 -17.80 16.28 9.67
C THR A 305 -19.17 15.69 9.94
N ARG A 306 -19.25 14.36 10.13
CA ARG A 306 -20.47 13.67 10.56
C ARG A 306 -20.18 12.76 11.74
N MET A 307 -21.09 12.71 12.70
CA MET A 307 -21.08 11.69 13.74
C MET A 307 -21.71 10.43 13.20
N MET A 308 -21.00 9.30 13.27
CA MET A 308 -21.47 8.01 12.74
C MET A 308 -21.05 6.86 13.65
N ILE A 309 -21.88 5.84 13.75
CA ILE A 309 -21.50 4.58 14.37
C ILE A 309 -20.53 3.86 13.42
N GLY A 310 -19.48 3.21 13.95
CA GLY A 310 -18.44 2.56 13.16
C GLY A 310 -18.97 1.64 12.05
N ARG A 311 -20.02 0.85 12.32
CA ARG A 311 -20.65 -0.04 11.32
C ARG A 311 -21.24 0.71 10.11
N ASP A 312 -21.71 1.94 10.31
CA ASP A 312 -22.34 2.73 9.25
C ASP A 312 -21.31 3.44 8.38
N VAL A 313 -20.05 3.57 8.84
CA VAL A 313 -18.96 4.18 8.09
C VAL A 313 -18.68 3.45 6.78
N ALA A 314 -18.85 2.12 6.77
CA ALA A 314 -18.71 1.29 5.57
C ALA A 314 -19.67 1.70 4.42
N THR A 315 -20.76 2.41 4.72
CA THR A 315 -21.70 2.91 3.70
C THR A 315 -21.19 4.15 2.98
N VAL A 316 -20.25 4.89 3.58
CA VAL A 316 -19.74 6.16 3.05
C VAL A 316 -18.30 6.06 2.55
N VAL A 317 -17.56 4.97 2.81
CA VAL A 317 -16.13 4.83 2.41
C VAL A 317 -15.85 5.03 0.92
N ARG A 318 -16.82 4.86 0.03
CA ARG A 318 -16.64 5.06 -1.41
C ARG A 318 -17.18 6.42 -1.84
N ASN A 319 -16.27 7.35 -2.13
CA ASN A 319 -16.62 8.67 -2.69
C ASN A 319 -16.60 8.74 -4.23
N TYR A 320 -16.15 7.68 -4.88
CA TYR A 320 -16.02 7.59 -6.34
C TYR A 320 -16.79 6.38 -6.83
N ALA A 321 -17.45 6.52 -7.98
CA ALA A 321 -18.02 5.38 -8.67
C ALA A 321 -16.92 4.36 -8.96
N SER A 322 -17.25 3.08 -8.81
CA SER A 322 -16.29 2.04 -9.18
C SER A 322 -16.09 2.12 -10.68
N ALA A 323 -14.86 2.33 -11.14
CA ALA A 323 -14.55 2.18 -12.56
C ALA A 323 -15.10 0.81 -13.00
N SER A 324 -16.01 0.83 -13.96
CA SER A 324 -16.63 -0.40 -14.46
C SER A 324 -15.51 -1.38 -14.83
N ARG A 325 -15.66 -2.67 -14.50
CA ARG A 325 -14.71 -3.76 -14.83
C ARG A 325 -14.51 -3.98 -16.34
N SER A 326 -14.84 -3.00 -17.17
CA SER A 326 -14.99 -3.10 -18.63
C SER A 326 -13.69 -2.82 -19.39
N GLU A 327 -12.69 -2.17 -18.77
CA GLU A 327 -11.44 -1.80 -19.47
C GLU A 327 -10.27 -2.76 -19.20
N SER A 328 -10.41 -3.69 -18.25
CA SER A 328 -9.47 -4.80 -18.06
C SER A 328 -9.92 -6.03 -18.84
N ARG A 329 -9.94 -5.97 -20.18
CA ARG A 329 -10.02 -7.20 -20.99
C ARG A 329 -8.69 -7.93 -20.90
N SER A 330 -8.52 -8.73 -19.86
CA SER A 330 -7.55 -9.82 -19.89
C SER A 330 -7.97 -10.76 -21.02
N ILE A 331 -7.14 -10.83 -22.07
CA ILE A 331 -7.25 -11.84 -23.12
C ILE A 331 -6.93 -13.19 -22.45
N SER A 332 -7.96 -13.81 -21.86
CA SER A 332 -7.90 -15.21 -21.48
C SER A 332 -8.13 -16.02 -22.75
N SER A 333 -7.10 -16.77 -23.16
CA SER A 333 -7.19 -17.69 -24.29
C SER A 333 -8.34 -18.68 -24.05
N LYS A 334 -9.33 -18.68 -24.95
CA LYS A 334 -10.42 -19.66 -25.00
C LYS A 334 -9.85 -21.07 -24.87
N LYS A 335 -10.15 -21.75 -23.76
CA LYS A 335 -9.93 -23.19 -23.61
C LYS A 335 -10.75 -23.91 -24.69
N ARG A 336 -10.09 -24.65 -25.58
CA ARG A 336 -10.75 -25.61 -26.47
C ARG A 336 -11.36 -26.73 -25.61
N PRO A 337 -12.59 -27.21 -25.88
CA PRO A 337 -13.13 -28.39 -25.22
C PRO A 337 -12.32 -29.62 -25.63
N ILE A 338 -11.91 -30.43 -24.66
CA ILE A 338 -11.37 -31.77 -24.92
C ILE A 338 -12.56 -32.72 -24.98
N GLU A 339 -12.80 -33.27 -26.16
CA GLU A 339 -13.86 -34.23 -26.44
C GLU A 339 -13.43 -35.62 -25.95
N LEU A 340 -14.32 -36.26 -25.20
CA LEU A 340 -14.12 -37.55 -24.55
C LEU A 340 -14.39 -38.67 -25.57
N VAL A 341 -13.35 -39.21 -26.21
CA VAL A 341 -13.52 -40.40 -27.06
C VAL A 341 -13.36 -41.67 -26.22
N GLN A 342 -14.47 -42.42 -26.17
CA GLN A 342 -14.61 -43.74 -25.56
C GLN A 342 -13.72 -44.78 -26.26
N THR A 343 -13.27 -45.73 -25.46
CA THR A 343 -12.39 -46.84 -25.82
C THR A 343 -13.04 -47.88 -26.74
N SER A 344 -12.33 -48.28 -27.79
CA SER A 344 -12.30 -49.66 -28.34
C SER A 344 -11.06 -49.76 -29.24
N ARG A 345 -10.07 -50.62 -28.98
CA ARG A 345 -9.97 -52.08 -29.16
C ARG A 345 -9.00 -52.38 -30.33
N TRP A 346 -7.75 -52.70 -29.95
CA TRP A 346 -6.74 -53.54 -30.65
C TRP A 346 -6.03 -53.00 -31.91
N GLY A 347 -4.68 -53.10 -31.93
CA GLY A 347 -3.90 -53.02 -33.16
C GLY A 347 -2.42 -52.66 -33.02
N ARG A 348 -1.60 -53.65 -32.67
CA ARG A 348 -0.14 -53.80 -32.87
C ARG A 348 0.47 -52.97 -34.02
N ILE A 349 1.64 -52.34 -33.81
CA ILE A 349 2.78 -52.29 -34.76
C ILE A 349 4.10 -52.13 -33.97
N GLN A 350 5.07 -52.95 -34.36
CA GLN A 350 6.43 -53.11 -33.83
C GLN A 350 7.37 -52.04 -34.40
N THR A 351 8.36 -51.63 -33.61
CA THR A 351 9.52 -50.86 -34.09
C THR A 351 10.75 -51.77 -34.19
N SER A 352 11.17 -52.06 -35.42
CA SER A 352 12.54 -52.39 -35.83
C SER A 352 13.04 -51.18 -36.65
N GLY A 353 14.31 -50.82 -36.76
CA GLY A 353 15.59 -51.31 -36.29
C GLY A 353 16.69 -50.50 -37.00
N LEU A 354 17.91 -50.60 -36.48
CA LEU A 354 19.20 -50.48 -37.18
C LEU A 354 19.67 -49.09 -37.68
N ARG A 355 20.73 -48.60 -37.02
CA ARG A 355 21.89 -47.97 -37.67
C ARG A 355 23.17 -48.39 -36.92
N ASP A 356 24.00 -49.16 -37.62
CA ASP A 356 25.43 -49.38 -37.33
C ASP A 356 26.25 -48.23 -37.90
N SER A 357 27.33 -47.85 -37.21
CA SER A 357 28.63 -47.53 -37.80
C SER A 357 29.69 -47.40 -36.70
N ASP A 358 30.81 -48.06 -36.98
CA ASP A 358 32.00 -48.35 -36.18
C ASP A 358 32.80 -47.11 -35.71
N ASP A 359 33.50 -47.21 -34.57
CA ASP A 359 34.98 -47.01 -34.51
C ASP A 359 35.56 -47.44 -33.14
N ASP A 360 36.76 -48.02 -33.20
CA ASP A 360 37.55 -48.64 -32.13
C ASP A 360 38.21 -47.62 -31.18
N SER A 361 38.37 -47.95 -29.89
CA SER A 361 39.68 -47.85 -29.18
C SER A 361 39.62 -48.42 -27.75
N SER A 362 40.64 -49.21 -27.44
CA SER A 362 40.93 -50.06 -26.28
C SER A 362 41.14 -49.38 -24.91
N GLY A 363 40.82 -50.12 -23.83
CA GLY A 363 41.37 -49.90 -22.48
C GLY A 363 40.69 -50.78 -21.41
N GLU A 364 41.35 -51.87 -21.04
CA GLU A 364 41.10 -52.77 -19.88
C GLU A 364 41.15 -51.94 -18.57
N ASP A 365 40.40 -52.21 -17.49
CA ASP A 365 40.59 -53.36 -16.58
C ASP A 365 39.56 -53.30 -15.42
N ASP A 366 39.03 -54.47 -15.02
CA ASP A 366 38.48 -54.96 -13.73
C ASP A 366 37.63 -54.06 -12.79
N GLY A 367 36.51 -54.48 -12.19
CA GLY A 367 35.88 -55.79 -12.05
C GLY A 367 34.83 -55.76 -10.92
N PHE A 368 33.72 -56.48 -11.13
CA PHE A 368 32.72 -57.00 -10.18
C PHE A 368 31.62 -56.10 -9.56
N GLY A 369 30.40 -56.25 -10.10
CA GLY A 369 29.10 -56.07 -9.39
C GLY A 369 28.79 -57.27 -8.47
N PRO A 370 27.51 -57.71 -8.24
CA PRO A 370 26.20 -57.28 -8.77
C PRO A 370 25.17 -57.03 -7.61
N GLN A 371 23.92 -56.59 -7.76
CA GLN A 371 22.77 -57.24 -8.40
C GLN A 371 21.56 -56.28 -8.42
N LEU A 372 20.80 -56.41 -9.53
CA LEU A 372 19.37 -56.19 -9.76
C LEU A 372 18.48 -56.19 -8.48
N ILE A 373 17.34 -55.49 -8.43
CA ILE A 373 16.11 -55.84 -9.16
C ILE A 373 15.20 -54.61 -9.34
N GLN A 374 14.75 -54.44 -10.58
CA GLN A 374 13.60 -53.66 -10.99
C GLN A 374 12.32 -54.13 -10.28
N THR A 375 11.48 -53.23 -9.77
CA THR A 375 10.04 -53.35 -10.03
C THR A 375 9.38 -51.97 -10.13
N SER A 376 8.51 -51.90 -11.12
CA SER A 376 7.67 -50.78 -11.49
C SER A 376 6.40 -50.75 -10.63
N ARG A 377 5.76 -49.58 -10.65
CA ARG A 377 4.35 -49.27 -10.36
C ARG A 377 3.94 -48.93 -8.92
N ARG A 378 3.68 -47.62 -8.77
CA ARG A 378 2.44 -47.02 -8.26
C ARG A 378 1.36 -48.03 -7.86
N GLY A 379 1.07 -48.05 -6.57
CA GLY A 379 -0.11 -48.65 -5.98
C GLY A 379 -0.36 -48.09 -4.59
N ARG A 380 -1.16 -47.02 -4.54
CA ARG A 380 -1.84 -46.50 -3.36
C ARG A 380 -2.61 -47.65 -2.68
N ILE A 381 -2.47 -47.84 -1.37
CA ILE A 381 -3.51 -48.36 -0.46
C ILE A 381 -3.07 -48.06 0.99
N GLN A 382 -4.09 -47.74 1.80
CA GLN A 382 -4.09 -47.53 3.23
C GLN A 382 -3.78 -48.82 4.02
N THR A 383 -3.17 -48.67 5.19
CA THR A 383 -3.33 -49.57 6.36
C THR A 383 -3.39 -48.61 7.57
N SER A 384 -4.40 -48.54 8.44
CA SER A 384 -5.05 -49.52 9.31
C SER A 384 -4.09 -50.26 10.26
N GLY A 385 -4.02 -49.75 11.50
CA GLY A 385 -4.31 -50.54 12.71
C GLY A 385 -3.23 -51.42 13.33
N LEU A 386 -2.73 -50.97 14.49
CA LEU A 386 -2.33 -51.73 15.70
C LEU A 386 -2.80 -50.80 16.86
N ARG A 387 -3.74 -51.08 17.80
CA ARG A 387 -4.08 -52.27 18.60
C ARG A 387 -2.82 -52.85 19.25
N ASP A 388 -2.58 -52.70 20.55
CA ASP A 388 -3.34 -53.20 21.71
C ASP A 388 -3.01 -52.35 22.97
N SER A 389 -3.98 -51.90 23.80
CA SER A 389 -4.55 -52.60 24.99
C SER A 389 -3.72 -52.28 26.27
N ASP A 390 -4.20 -51.93 27.47
CA ASP A 390 -5.47 -52.08 28.18
C ASP A 390 -5.59 -51.07 29.36
N ASP A 391 -6.80 -51.01 29.94
CA ASP A 391 -7.17 -50.72 31.34
C ASP A 391 -7.15 -49.27 31.87
N ASP A 392 -8.13 -48.78 32.65
CA ASP A 392 -9.51 -49.20 32.97
C ASP A 392 -10.14 -48.07 33.80
N SER A 393 -11.47 -48.09 34.01
CA SER A 393 -12.26 -47.33 35.00
C SER A 393 -13.00 -46.03 34.57
N SER A 394 -14.21 -46.28 34.06
CA SER A 394 -15.53 -45.90 34.61
C SER A 394 -15.92 -44.43 34.86
N GLY A 395 -17.03 -44.03 34.23
CA GLY A 395 -17.83 -42.86 34.62
C GLY A 395 -18.81 -42.41 33.53
N GLU A 396 -19.98 -43.04 33.50
CA GLU A 396 -21.15 -42.77 32.66
C GLU A 396 -21.65 -41.31 32.80
N ASP A 397 -22.04 -40.64 31.70
CA ASP A 397 -23.41 -40.11 31.49
C ASP A 397 -23.56 -39.39 30.12
N ASP A 398 -24.18 -40.11 29.18
CA ASP A 398 -25.20 -39.75 28.19
C ASP A 398 -25.37 -38.30 27.69
N GLY A 399 -25.16 -38.09 26.38
CA GLY A 399 -25.55 -36.87 25.69
C GLY A 399 -25.32 -36.90 24.17
N PHE A 400 -26.21 -37.59 23.45
CA PHE A 400 -26.32 -37.70 22.00
C PHE A 400 -26.00 -36.44 21.16
N GLY A 401 -25.26 -36.62 20.07
CA GLY A 401 -25.67 -36.12 18.75
C GLY A 401 -24.97 -34.86 18.20
N PRO A 402 -24.05 -35.00 17.22
CA PRO A 402 -23.20 -33.92 16.75
C PRO A 402 -23.56 -33.40 15.34
N HIS A 403 -22.86 -32.29 15.02
CA HIS A 403 -22.21 -32.00 13.74
C HIS A 403 -22.92 -31.10 12.71
N GLU A 404 -22.34 -29.90 12.59
CA GLU A 404 -22.24 -29.10 11.37
C GLU A 404 -21.89 -29.94 10.13
N PRO A 405 -22.21 -29.40 8.93
CA PRO A 405 -21.10 -29.16 8.02
C PRO A 405 -21.16 -27.83 7.25
N TRP A 406 -19.96 -27.29 7.07
CA TRP A 406 -19.53 -26.31 6.08
C TRP A 406 -19.93 -26.67 4.63
N ARG A 407 -20.61 -25.76 3.92
CA ARG A 407 -20.59 -25.54 2.46
C ARG A 407 -20.95 -24.05 2.23
N GLY A 408 -20.34 -23.25 1.36
CA GLY A 408 -20.02 -23.49 -0.05
C GLY A 408 -20.79 -22.45 -0.88
N ARG A 409 -20.08 -21.77 -1.78
CA ARG A 409 -20.51 -20.59 -2.57
C ARG A 409 -21.71 -20.80 -3.51
N SER A 410 -22.29 -19.64 -3.89
CA SER A 410 -22.81 -19.29 -5.22
C SER A 410 -24.31 -19.45 -5.45
N LEU A 411 -25.04 -18.34 -5.52
CA LEU A 411 -26.34 -18.25 -6.19
C LEU A 411 -26.24 -17.33 -7.41
N LYS A 412 -26.36 -17.98 -8.58
CA LYS A 412 -26.64 -17.38 -9.87
C LYS A 412 -28.12 -16.97 -9.91
N ARG A 413 -28.39 -15.90 -10.67
CA ARG A 413 -29.72 -15.46 -11.12
C ARG A 413 -30.45 -16.58 -11.88
N PRO A 414 -31.77 -16.67 -11.77
CA PRO A 414 -32.62 -17.23 -12.81
C PRO A 414 -32.96 -16.14 -13.86
N TRP A 415 -32.88 -16.51 -15.12
CA TRP A 415 -33.58 -15.89 -16.24
C TRP A 415 -34.69 -16.86 -16.65
N GLU A 416 -35.90 -16.33 -16.85
CA GLU A 416 -37.05 -16.84 -17.63
C GLU A 416 -38.22 -15.90 -17.26
N SER A 417 -39.10 -15.44 -18.14
CA SER A 417 -39.31 -15.59 -19.57
C SER A 417 -40.31 -14.50 -20.02
N ASP A 418 -40.31 -14.22 -21.32
CA ASP A 418 -41.12 -13.25 -22.05
C ASP A 418 -42.65 -13.48 -21.91
N GLU A 419 -43.44 -12.41 -22.09
CA GLU A 419 -44.55 -12.30 -23.08
C GLU A 419 -45.38 -11.00 -22.92
N ASP A 420 -45.46 -10.26 -24.03
CA ASP A 420 -46.56 -9.47 -24.63
C ASP A 420 -47.31 -8.34 -23.86
N MET A 421 -47.22 -7.11 -24.40
CA MET A 421 -48.35 -6.38 -25.01
C MET A 421 -47.96 -4.96 -25.50
N ASP A 422 -48.01 -4.79 -26.81
CA ASP A 422 -48.63 -3.73 -27.63
C ASP A 422 -48.38 -2.21 -27.44
N GLU A 423 -47.95 -1.63 -28.58
CA GLU A 423 -48.39 -0.40 -29.24
C GLU A 423 -48.76 0.86 -28.42
N ALA A 424 -48.07 1.98 -28.68
CA ALA A 424 -48.55 2.97 -29.66
C ALA A 424 -47.73 4.29 -29.67
N ALA A 425 -47.51 4.76 -30.91
CA ALA A 425 -47.42 6.16 -31.37
C ALA A 425 -46.35 7.11 -30.78
N SER A 426 -45.32 7.45 -31.55
CA SER A 426 -45.26 8.58 -32.52
C SER A 426 -45.03 9.95 -31.86
N SER A 427 -43.87 10.57 -32.13
CA SER A 427 -43.73 11.88 -32.78
C SER A 427 -42.39 12.54 -32.42
N THR A 428 -41.51 12.66 -33.43
CA THR A 428 -40.60 13.80 -33.58
C THR A 428 -41.34 14.93 -34.29
N PRO A 429 -40.92 16.21 -34.15
CA PRO A 429 -39.94 16.82 -35.08
C PRO A 429 -38.87 17.67 -34.35
N GLU A 430 -37.60 17.73 -34.79
CA GLU A 430 -37.04 18.62 -35.84
C GLU A 430 -37.30 20.13 -35.58
N THR A 431 -36.29 20.87 -35.09
CA THR A 431 -35.32 21.78 -35.79
C THR A 431 -35.74 23.25 -35.84
N GLU A 432 -34.84 24.15 -35.42
CA GLU A 432 -34.45 25.46 -36.02
C GLU A 432 -33.75 26.34 -34.96
N LYS A 433 -32.46 26.68 -35.09
CA LYS A 433 -31.83 27.80 -35.83
C LYS A 433 -32.22 29.21 -35.35
N ASN A 434 -31.21 29.95 -34.85
CA ASN A 434 -30.86 31.38 -35.08
C ASN A 434 -29.92 31.81 -33.91
N ALA A 435 -28.64 32.16 -34.06
CA ALA A 435 -27.93 33.13 -34.90
C ALA A 435 -28.12 34.61 -34.48
N ALA A 436 -26.96 35.28 -34.33
CA ALA A 436 -26.71 36.73 -34.18
C ALA A 436 -27.10 37.36 -32.84
N SER A 437 -26.50 38.45 -32.33
CA SER A 437 -25.30 39.27 -32.53
C SER A 437 -25.50 40.44 -31.55
N ALA A 438 -24.45 40.96 -30.90
CA ALA A 438 -24.22 42.39 -30.61
C ALA A 438 -23.32 42.60 -29.38
N GLU A 439 -22.11 43.09 -29.63
CA GLU A 439 -21.46 44.10 -28.78
C GLU A 439 -22.27 45.42 -28.86
N PRO A 440 -22.15 46.30 -27.84
CA PRO A 440 -21.33 47.49 -28.07
C PRO A 440 -20.52 47.98 -26.84
N ASP A 441 -19.28 48.37 -27.15
CA ASP A 441 -18.68 49.71 -26.96
C ASP A 441 -18.39 50.32 -25.56
N THR A 442 -17.08 50.58 -25.39
CA THR A 442 -16.34 51.70 -24.75
C THR A 442 -16.78 52.40 -23.45
N GLN A 443 -15.84 52.47 -22.47
CA GLN A 443 -15.37 53.71 -21.77
C GLN A 443 -14.20 53.40 -20.81
N LYS A 444 -12.96 53.84 -21.11
CA LYS A 444 -12.25 55.01 -20.52
C LYS A 444 -12.37 55.21 -18.99
N ASN A 445 -11.27 54.94 -18.25
CA ASN A 445 -10.71 55.82 -17.20
C ASN A 445 -9.33 55.29 -16.75
N LYS A 446 -8.23 55.99 -17.04
CA LYS A 446 -7.60 57.13 -16.32
C LYS A 446 -6.67 56.70 -15.18
N ARG A 447 -5.38 56.93 -15.47
CA ARG A 447 -4.20 57.11 -14.63
C ARG A 447 -4.49 57.54 -13.17
N HIS A 448 -3.80 56.92 -12.22
CA HIS A 448 -3.04 57.68 -11.22
C HIS A 448 -1.68 57.05 -10.97
N ARG A 449 -0.67 57.87 -11.29
CA ARG A 449 0.75 57.77 -10.95
C ARG A 449 0.93 58.64 -9.71
N ILE A 450 1.58 58.13 -8.67
CA ILE A 450 2.20 58.95 -7.62
C ILE A 450 3.65 58.47 -7.48
N ASP A 451 4.54 59.34 -7.93
CA ASP A 451 5.97 59.36 -7.61
C ASP A 451 6.16 60.10 -6.27
N GLY A 452 7.25 59.78 -5.55
CA GLY A 452 7.76 60.53 -4.38
C GLY A 452 8.25 59.58 -3.28
N ALA A 453 9.47 59.04 -3.28
CA ALA A 453 10.81 59.62 -3.27
C ALA A 453 11.34 59.99 -1.86
N VAL A 454 12.61 59.60 -1.65
CA VAL A 454 13.64 60.14 -0.75
C VAL A 454 13.73 59.57 0.68
N GLY A 455 14.91 59.04 0.99
CA GLY A 455 15.37 58.66 2.32
C GLY A 455 16.72 57.95 2.27
N ASP A 456 17.77 58.71 1.89
CA ASP A 456 19.19 58.37 2.08
C ASP A 456 19.51 58.02 3.54
N GLY A 457 20.51 57.17 3.75
CA GLY A 457 21.10 56.93 5.07
C GLY A 457 22.08 55.77 5.10
N CYS A 458 23.34 56.05 4.75
CA CYS A 458 24.50 55.23 5.01
C CYS A 458 24.66 54.93 6.52
N ASP A 459 25.14 53.74 6.89
CA ASP A 459 26.25 53.65 7.85
C ASP A 459 26.91 52.26 7.86
N ASP A 460 28.23 52.33 7.94
CA ASP A 460 29.23 51.26 7.97
C ASP A 460 29.32 50.55 9.34
N GLY A 461 29.90 49.34 9.35
CA GLY A 461 30.39 48.66 10.56
C GLY A 461 30.24 47.14 10.47
N ALA A 462 31.18 46.40 9.87
CA ALA A 462 32.45 45.94 10.43
C ALA A 462 32.33 44.94 11.62
N ASP A 463 32.91 43.76 11.38
CA ASP A 463 33.55 42.83 12.31
C ASP A 463 32.76 42.15 13.43
N ALA A 464 32.63 40.81 13.34
CA ALA A 464 33.41 39.89 14.17
C ALA A 464 32.99 38.43 13.95
N ALA A 465 33.93 37.63 13.44
CA ALA A 465 33.93 36.18 13.53
C ALA A 465 34.31 35.71 14.95
N PRO A 466 34.01 34.45 15.29
CA PRO A 466 35.05 33.65 15.94
C PRO A 466 35.26 32.28 15.27
N LYS A 467 36.54 32.05 14.93
CA LYS A 467 37.36 30.85 15.12
C LYS A 467 36.60 29.67 15.76
N GLY A 468 36.54 28.49 15.13
CA GLY A 468 37.70 27.65 14.82
C GLY A 468 37.83 26.56 15.90
N GLY A 469 37.17 25.41 15.69
CA GLY A 469 37.23 24.25 16.56
C GLY A 469 37.64 23.01 15.78
N VAL A 470 38.93 22.68 15.88
CA VAL A 470 39.54 21.45 15.39
C VAL A 470 39.12 20.31 16.32
N TRP A 471 38.57 19.22 15.78
CA TRP A 471 38.45 17.95 16.50
C TRP A 471 39.25 16.88 15.76
N THR A 472 40.23 16.37 16.50
CA THR A 472 41.21 15.36 16.16
C THR A 472 40.53 13.99 16.02
N MET A 473 40.85 13.28 14.92
CA MET A 473 40.67 11.84 14.82
C MET A 473 41.58 11.16 15.85
N VAL A 474 41.03 10.22 16.61
CA VAL A 474 41.79 9.13 17.22
C VAL A 474 41.19 7.83 16.71
N THR A 475 42.12 6.99 16.26
CA THR A 475 42.06 5.69 15.60
C THR A 475 41.18 4.64 16.24
#